data_AF-A0A9W8UT96-F1
#
_entry.id   AF-A0A9W8UT96-F1
#
_cell.length_a   1.000
_cell.length_b   1.000
_cell.length_c   1.000
_cell.angle_alpha   90.00
_cell.angle_beta   90.00
_cell.angle_gamma   90.00
#
_symmetry.space_group_name_H-M   'P 1'
#
loop_
_entity.id
_entity.type
_entity.pdbx_description
1 polymer ?
#
loop_
_entity_poly.entity_id
_entity_poly.type
_entity_poly.pdbx_seq_one_letter_code
_entity_poly.pdbx_strand_id
1 'polypeptide(L)'
;MSSLEPRQPALSRCDDSSKLLNLSSFLAPTKIPFSLLIRGSSSRNRWNSQGNIDRVDASAVGLPSDLANVLSSQPSLASAMSRLPHAYIKISDQLYEVDGEIAHLARQRHAPDDQARWKNWALIVTYRSIPWKYLEPVSDDPTLAFPHLKHTLKACPDDFPGLSNATKIDLGLTLVESSRFSDMAWKQFAIDQAKRVSAGVESPYLASRIALAECVLNRIEGSMLQSAANLAPRSSEEVALDERMHSIAGQHAIQRALNFMQIEALKSAEEVLETWSPLSETPSPMEKAVDFKKRVVRGRSLRQRGETHEAIILLDAGRRLSQQPSEIVLDEDLRDLICELADALRELVLFTWAENILRWEIERREGAYIPVIGKGLLELSLAEVLFARGQYYNAKVLCLSALKEFPRLKYEKIRAYIILAKVYHVISNFDKARSYWTMALEAINRFPSESSRTSRIILRSLCDAAGNDELREQYQKQLARLGAQEEAGDMKFWIGGMPGWEKYLELKESRTWAN
;
A
#
# COMPACT_ATOMS: atom_id res chain seq x y z
N MET A 1 -45.42 -42.35 -27.96
CA MET A 1 -44.41 -42.38 -26.88
C MET A 1 -43.70 -41.04 -26.86
N SER A 2 -44.13 -40.13 -25.99
CA SER A 2 -43.38 -38.92 -25.62
C SER A 2 -43.56 -38.73 -24.13
N SER A 3 -42.54 -39.12 -23.36
CA SER A 3 -42.46 -38.88 -21.93
C SER A 3 -42.01 -37.44 -21.69
N LEU A 4 -42.92 -36.63 -21.17
CA LEU A 4 -42.62 -35.35 -20.55
C LEU A 4 -41.93 -35.61 -19.20
N GLU A 5 -40.64 -35.28 -19.11
CA GLU A 5 -39.94 -35.16 -17.83
C GLU A 5 -40.45 -33.92 -17.06
N PRO A 6 -40.66 -34.01 -15.74
CA PRO A 6 -41.07 -32.87 -14.94
C PRO A 6 -39.86 -31.98 -14.61
N ARG A 7 -39.95 -30.71 -15.01
CA ARG A 7 -39.04 -29.62 -14.61
C ARG A 7 -39.02 -29.49 -13.07
N GLN A 8 -37.88 -29.81 -12.44
CA GLN A 8 -37.54 -29.42 -11.06
C GLN A 8 -36.61 -28.17 -11.02
N PRO A 9 -37.13 -26.93 -11.08
CA PRO A 9 -36.32 -25.74 -10.75
C PRO A 9 -36.86 -24.88 -9.58
N ALA A 10 -38.02 -25.20 -8.99
CA ALA A 10 -38.66 -24.29 -8.01
C ALA A 10 -38.19 -24.49 -6.55
N LEU A 11 -37.88 -25.72 -6.13
CA LEU A 11 -37.49 -26.04 -4.74
C LEU A 11 -36.04 -25.61 -4.43
N SER A 12 -35.10 -25.82 -5.34
CA SER A 12 -33.69 -25.41 -5.17
C SER A 12 -33.54 -23.88 -5.06
N ARG A 13 -34.42 -23.14 -5.74
CA ARG A 13 -34.37 -21.67 -5.80
C ARG A 13 -34.84 -20.96 -4.51
N CYS A 14 -35.67 -21.61 -3.69
CA CYS A 14 -36.07 -21.09 -2.37
C CYS A 14 -34.97 -21.31 -1.30
N ASP A 15 -34.21 -22.39 -1.48
CA ASP A 15 -33.06 -22.76 -0.64
C ASP A 15 -31.91 -21.76 -0.77
N ASP A 16 -31.60 -21.29 -1.99
CA ASP A 16 -30.54 -20.30 -2.26
C ASP A 16 -30.73 -18.97 -1.50
N SER A 17 -31.95 -18.43 -1.53
CA SER A 17 -32.28 -17.18 -0.82
C SER A 17 -32.20 -17.34 0.70
N SER A 18 -32.59 -18.52 1.19
CA SER A 18 -32.50 -18.85 2.62
C SER A 18 -31.05 -18.98 3.08
N LYS A 19 -30.18 -19.62 2.28
CA LYS A 19 -28.74 -19.71 2.52
C LYS A 19 -28.08 -18.33 2.56
N LEU A 20 -28.44 -17.47 1.61
CA LEU A 20 -27.94 -16.10 1.57
C LEU A 20 -28.36 -15.31 2.82
N LEU A 21 -29.62 -15.42 3.24
CA LEU A 21 -30.12 -14.77 4.45
C LEU A 21 -29.41 -15.28 5.70
N ASN A 22 -29.25 -16.60 5.82
CA ASN A 22 -28.53 -17.20 6.93
C ASN A 22 -27.09 -16.68 6.99
N LEU A 23 -26.32 -16.72 5.91
CA LEU A 23 -24.96 -16.18 5.88
C LEU A 23 -24.93 -14.69 6.25
N SER A 24 -25.78 -13.90 5.61
CA SER A 24 -25.82 -12.44 5.80
C SER A 24 -26.16 -12.06 7.24
N SER A 25 -26.95 -12.90 7.93
CA SER A 25 -27.30 -12.68 9.33
C SER A 25 -26.11 -12.80 10.29
N PHE A 26 -25.01 -13.46 9.91
CA PHE A 26 -23.78 -13.54 10.72
C PHE A 26 -22.71 -12.52 10.31
N LEU A 27 -23.01 -11.65 9.34
CA LEU A 27 -22.18 -10.50 9.01
C LEU A 27 -22.48 -9.33 9.95
N ALA A 28 -21.57 -8.34 9.99
CA ALA A 28 -21.80 -7.12 10.76
C ALA A 28 -23.13 -6.44 10.35
N PRO A 29 -23.89 -5.87 11.31
CA PRO A 29 -25.13 -5.15 11.04
C PRO A 29 -24.85 -3.77 10.43
N THR A 30 -24.36 -3.78 9.19
CA THR A 30 -24.01 -2.62 8.38
C THR A 30 -24.16 -2.97 6.89
N LYS A 31 -23.87 -2.02 6.02
CA LYS A 31 -23.96 -2.18 4.56
C LYS A 31 -22.99 -3.26 4.08
N ILE A 32 -23.53 -4.29 3.41
CA ILE A 32 -22.80 -5.42 2.83
C ILE A 32 -22.47 -5.11 1.36
N PRO A 33 -21.19 -5.11 0.96
CA PRO A 33 -20.80 -4.96 -0.43
C PRO A 33 -21.07 -6.21 -1.28
N PHE A 34 -21.49 -6.03 -2.54
CA PHE A 34 -21.60 -7.14 -3.51
C PHE A 34 -20.26 -7.84 -3.68
N SER A 35 -19.20 -7.03 -3.83
CA SER A 35 -17.83 -7.48 -4.02
C SER A 35 -17.34 -8.34 -2.86
N LEU A 36 -17.81 -8.11 -1.63
CA LEU A 36 -17.48 -8.94 -0.48
C LEU A 36 -17.97 -10.38 -0.69
N LEU A 37 -19.24 -10.55 -1.04
CA LEU A 37 -19.86 -11.87 -1.21
C LEU A 37 -19.30 -12.60 -2.43
N ILE A 38 -19.20 -11.89 -3.56
CA ILE A 38 -18.69 -12.46 -4.82
C ILE A 38 -17.23 -12.87 -4.69
N ARG A 39 -16.36 -11.97 -4.21
CA ARG A 39 -14.93 -12.28 -4.08
C ARG A 39 -14.69 -13.34 -3.00
N GLY A 40 -15.36 -13.24 -1.86
CA GLY A 40 -15.23 -14.18 -0.75
C GLY A 40 -15.55 -15.64 -1.12
N SER A 41 -16.46 -15.83 -2.08
CA SER A 41 -16.93 -17.14 -2.53
C SER A 41 -16.30 -17.64 -3.85
N SER A 42 -15.63 -16.76 -4.59
CA SER A 42 -14.96 -17.11 -5.84
C SER A 42 -13.59 -17.78 -5.60
N SER A 43 -13.06 -18.45 -6.62
CA SER A 43 -11.65 -18.89 -6.61
C SER A 43 -10.71 -17.70 -6.45
N ARG A 44 -9.66 -17.86 -5.65
CA ARG A 44 -8.67 -16.82 -5.35
C ARG A 44 -7.25 -17.30 -5.67
N ASN A 45 -6.37 -16.37 -6.04
CA ASN A 45 -4.98 -16.68 -6.32
C ASN A 45 -4.16 -16.73 -5.01
N ARG A 46 -3.31 -17.75 -4.85
CA ARG A 46 -2.45 -17.95 -3.67
C ARG A 46 -1.04 -18.39 -4.06
N TRP A 47 -0.07 -18.04 -3.22
CA TRP A 47 1.32 -18.48 -3.38
C TRP A 47 1.49 -19.93 -2.92
N ASN A 48 1.99 -20.80 -3.80
CA ASN A 48 2.38 -22.16 -3.43
C ASN A 48 3.86 -22.23 -2.98
N SER A 49 4.33 -23.40 -2.54
CA SER A 49 5.70 -23.58 -2.04
C SER A 49 6.77 -23.27 -3.09
N GLN A 50 6.48 -23.46 -4.37
CA GLN A 50 7.38 -23.14 -5.48
C GLN A 50 7.30 -21.66 -5.91
N GLY A 51 6.65 -20.78 -5.13
CA GLY A 51 6.50 -19.38 -5.51
C GLY A 51 5.62 -19.14 -6.74
N ASN A 52 4.92 -20.18 -7.21
CA ASN A 52 3.95 -20.12 -8.30
C ASN A 52 2.55 -19.77 -7.77
N ILE A 53 1.63 -19.48 -8.70
CA ILE A 53 0.27 -19.04 -8.39
C ILE A 53 -0.71 -20.21 -8.53
N ASP A 54 -1.32 -20.61 -7.42
CA ASP A 54 -2.41 -21.57 -7.39
C ASP A 54 -3.76 -20.86 -7.34
N ARG A 55 -4.74 -21.40 -8.07
CA ARG A 55 -6.14 -20.97 -7.98
C ARG A 55 -6.87 -21.84 -6.96
N VAL A 56 -7.21 -21.25 -5.81
CA VAL A 56 -7.82 -21.92 -4.66
C VAL A 56 -9.31 -21.61 -4.58
N ASP A 57 -10.16 -22.62 -4.69
CA ASP A 57 -11.61 -22.48 -4.55
C ASP A 57 -12.04 -22.23 -3.10
N ALA A 58 -13.24 -21.67 -2.90
CA ALA A 58 -13.77 -21.43 -1.55
C ALA A 58 -14.07 -22.73 -0.81
N SER A 59 -14.40 -23.80 -1.54
CA SER A 59 -14.59 -25.15 -1.00
C SER A 59 -13.32 -25.75 -0.40
N ALA A 60 -12.15 -25.43 -0.96
CA ALA A 60 -10.87 -25.90 -0.44
C ALA A 60 -10.55 -25.38 0.98
N VAL A 61 -11.21 -24.31 1.42
CA VAL A 61 -11.09 -23.77 2.78
C VAL A 61 -12.36 -23.98 3.63
N GLY A 62 -13.26 -24.85 3.18
CA GLY A 62 -14.43 -25.27 3.96
C GLY A 62 -15.73 -24.50 3.71
N LEU A 63 -15.82 -23.67 2.65
CA LEU A 63 -17.11 -23.10 2.23
C LEU A 63 -17.92 -24.15 1.43
N PRO A 64 -19.18 -24.44 1.78
CA PRO A 64 -20.01 -25.36 1.01
C PRO A 64 -20.14 -24.94 -0.46
N SER A 65 -19.97 -25.87 -1.39
CA SER A 65 -19.95 -25.56 -2.83
C SER A 65 -21.27 -24.97 -3.33
N ASP A 66 -22.40 -25.41 -2.76
CA ASP A 66 -23.72 -24.86 -3.04
C ASP A 66 -23.83 -23.41 -2.58
N LEU A 67 -23.35 -23.08 -1.37
CA LEU A 67 -23.27 -21.70 -0.89
C LEU A 67 -22.32 -20.86 -1.76
N ALA A 68 -21.17 -21.39 -2.14
CA ALA A 68 -20.22 -20.70 -3.01
C ALA A 68 -20.83 -20.36 -4.39
N ASN A 69 -21.60 -21.28 -4.98
CA ASN A 69 -22.28 -21.08 -6.26
C ASN A 69 -23.34 -19.97 -6.21
N VAL A 70 -24.07 -19.84 -5.09
CA VAL A 70 -25.07 -18.77 -4.91
C VAL A 70 -24.40 -17.38 -4.86
N LEU A 71 -23.25 -17.29 -4.21
CA LEU A 71 -22.57 -16.03 -3.90
C LEU A 71 -21.63 -15.55 -5.02
N SER A 72 -21.07 -16.47 -5.81
CA SER A 72 -19.93 -16.20 -6.70
C SER A 72 -20.27 -15.46 -7.99
N SER A 73 -21.55 -15.21 -8.30
CA SER A 73 -21.94 -14.45 -9.49
C SER A 73 -23.01 -13.40 -9.20
N GLN A 74 -22.82 -12.21 -9.78
CA GLN A 74 -23.72 -11.07 -9.60
C GLN A 74 -25.18 -11.38 -10.01
N PRO A 75 -25.47 -12.07 -11.13
CA PRO A 75 -26.84 -12.39 -11.50
C PRO A 75 -27.52 -13.34 -10.51
N SER A 76 -26.81 -14.38 -10.05
CA SER A 76 -27.35 -15.34 -9.07
C SER A 76 -27.63 -14.67 -7.73
N LEU A 77 -26.70 -13.85 -7.26
CA LEU A 77 -26.82 -13.16 -5.98
C LEU A 77 -27.94 -12.10 -6.00
N ALA A 78 -28.03 -11.30 -7.08
CA ALA A 78 -29.12 -10.35 -7.27
C ALA A 78 -30.49 -11.06 -7.35
N SER A 79 -30.55 -12.19 -8.07
CA SER A 79 -31.75 -13.03 -8.10
C SER A 79 -32.12 -13.56 -6.72
N ALA A 80 -31.15 -14.05 -5.93
CA ALA A 80 -31.41 -14.56 -4.58
C ALA A 80 -31.93 -13.47 -3.62
N MET A 81 -31.36 -12.26 -3.69
CA MET A 81 -31.83 -11.10 -2.91
C MET A 81 -33.24 -10.64 -3.32
N SER A 82 -33.53 -10.59 -4.63
CA SER A 82 -34.83 -10.13 -5.14
C SER A 82 -36.02 -10.99 -4.69
N ARG A 83 -35.77 -12.24 -4.29
CA ARG A 83 -36.78 -13.17 -3.76
C ARG A 83 -37.10 -12.93 -2.29
N LEU A 84 -36.28 -12.15 -1.58
CA LEU A 84 -36.50 -11.76 -0.18
C LEU A 84 -36.53 -10.22 -0.05
N PRO A 85 -37.46 -9.53 -0.71
CA PRO A 85 -37.49 -8.06 -0.77
C PRO A 85 -37.73 -7.42 0.61
N HIS A 86 -38.31 -8.16 1.56
CA HIS A 86 -38.52 -7.69 2.92
C HIS A 86 -37.26 -7.84 3.80
N ALA A 87 -36.32 -8.71 3.42
CA ALA A 87 -35.10 -8.95 4.18
C ALA A 87 -33.92 -8.08 3.71
N TYR A 88 -33.89 -7.72 2.43
CA TYR A 88 -32.80 -6.97 1.81
C TYR A 88 -33.24 -5.58 1.36
N ILE A 89 -32.58 -4.56 1.90
CA ILE A 89 -32.75 -3.17 1.50
C ILE A 89 -31.60 -2.81 0.56
N LYS A 90 -31.92 -2.48 -0.70
CA LYS A 90 -30.93 -2.03 -1.68
C LYS A 90 -30.56 -0.57 -1.42
N ILE A 91 -29.31 -0.31 -1.05
CA ILE A 91 -28.79 1.05 -0.84
C ILE A 91 -28.23 1.62 -2.14
N SER A 92 -27.55 0.79 -2.93
CA SER A 92 -27.06 1.11 -4.26
C SER A 92 -26.92 -0.18 -5.08
N ASP A 93 -26.43 -0.09 -6.32
CA ASP A 93 -26.12 -1.26 -7.14
C ASP A 93 -24.99 -2.13 -6.56
N GLN A 94 -24.23 -1.63 -5.58
CA GLN A 94 -23.08 -2.32 -5.00
C GLN A 94 -23.20 -2.57 -3.49
N LEU A 95 -24.25 -2.07 -2.82
CA LEU A 95 -24.43 -2.14 -1.37
C LEU A 95 -25.86 -2.51 -0.97
N TYR A 96 -25.97 -3.46 -0.03
CA TYR A 96 -27.23 -3.91 0.58
C TYR A 96 -27.18 -3.73 2.09
N GLU A 97 -28.34 -3.64 2.70
CA GLU A 97 -28.51 -3.83 4.13
C GLU A 97 -29.49 -4.98 4.36
N VAL A 98 -29.28 -5.73 5.44
CA VAL A 98 -30.20 -6.78 5.86
C VAL A 98 -31.00 -6.24 7.03
N ASP A 99 -32.31 -6.41 7.00
CA ASP A 99 -33.18 -6.03 8.10
C ASP A 99 -32.73 -6.71 9.42
N GLY A 100 -32.54 -5.92 10.46
CA GLY A 100 -31.94 -6.37 11.72
C GLY A 100 -32.79 -7.40 12.46
N GLU A 101 -34.10 -7.24 12.45
CA GLU A 101 -35.05 -8.17 13.09
C GLU A 101 -35.11 -9.49 12.33
N ILE A 102 -35.16 -9.43 10.99
CA ILE A 102 -35.14 -10.62 10.15
C ILE A 102 -33.82 -11.36 10.30
N ALA A 103 -32.68 -10.66 10.32
CA ALA A 103 -31.38 -11.26 10.57
C ALA A 103 -31.32 -11.92 11.96
N HIS A 104 -31.86 -11.26 12.99
CA HIS A 104 -31.93 -11.83 14.34
C HIS A 104 -32.77 -13.11 14.38
N LEU A 105 -33.97 -13.10 13.79
CA LEU A 105 -34.83 -14.28 13.67
C LEU A 105 -34.15 -15.39 12.87
N ALA A 106 -33.42 -15.07 11.80
CA ALA A 106 -32.67 -16.06 11.02
C ALA A 106 -31.60 -16.75 11.86
N ARG A 107 -30.84 -16.00 12.68
CA ARG A 107 -29.83 -16.58 13.59
C ARG A 107 -30.45 -17.51 14.63
N GLN A 108 -31.56 -17.10 15.25
CA GLN A 108 -32.21 -17.86 16.33
C GLN A 108 -32.79 -19.21 15.87
N ARG A 109 -33.04 -19.40 14.58
CA ARG A 109 -33.54 -20.66 14.02
C ARG A 109 -32.50 -21.79 14.05
N HIS A 110 -31.22 -21.47 14.16
CA HIS A 110 -30.14 -22.45 14.11
C HIS A 110 -29.78 -22.95 15.51
N ALA A 111 -29.53 -24.26 15.63
CA ALA A 111 -28.93 -24.84 16.82
C ALA A 111 -27.51 -24.29 17.05
N PRO A 112 -26.95 -24.33 18.28
CA PRO A 112 -25.63 -23.77 18.58
C PRO A 112 -24.51 -24.24 17.63
N ASP A 113 -24.48 -25.53 17.29
CA ASP A 113 -23.48 -26.10 16.38
C ASP A 113 -23.62 -25.57 14.95
N ASP A 114 -24.86 -25.40 14.47
CA ASP A 114 -25.12 -24.81 13.16
C ASP A 114 -24.78 -23.32 13.13
N GLN A 115 -25.05 -22.59 14.23
CA GLN A 115 -24.60 -21.20 14.37
C GLN A 115 -23.07 -21.09 14.29
N ALA A 116 -22.34 -22.04 14.90
CA ALA A 116 -20.88 -22.07 14.81
C ALA A 116 -20.40 -22.27 13.36
N ARG A 117 -21.05 -23.16 12.60
CA ARG A 117 -20.75 -23.35 11.17
C ARG A 117 -21.01 -22.09 10.34
N TRP A 118 -22.16 -21.45 10.53
CA TRP A 118 -22.47 -20.21 9.82
C TRP A 118 -21.53 -19.06 10.17
N LYS A 119 -21.08 -18.95 11.43
CA LYS A 119 -20.03 -18.00 11.82
C LYS A 119 -18.72 -18.27 11.08
N ASN A 120 -18.31 -19.54 10.97
CA ASN A 120 -17.11 -19.92 10.23
C ASN A 120 -17.24 -19.64 8.73
N TRP A 121 -18.39 -19.91 8.11
CA TRP A 121 -18.62 -19.58 6.69
C TRP A 121 -18.67 -18.07 6.45
N ALA A 122 -19.28 -17.30 7.35
CA ALA A 122 -19.25 -15.85 7.30
C ALA A 122 -17.81 -15.32 7.40
N LEU A 123 -17.00 -15.88 8.32
CA LEU A 123 -15.58 -15.55 8.42
C LEU A 123 -14.82 -15.89 7.12
N ILE A 124 -15.03 -17.08 6.55
CA ILE A 124 -14.40 -17.49 5.29
C ILE A 124 -14.71 -16.49 4.17
N VAL A 125 -15.99 -16.15 4.00
CA VAL A 125 -16.43 -15.22 2.96
C VAL A 125 -15.84 -13.82 3.20
N THR A 126 -15.83 -13.32 4.43
CA THR A 126 -15.31 -11.97 4.72
C THR A 126 -13.81 -11.87 4.51
N TYR A 127 -13.01 -12.82 5.04
CA TYR A 127 -11.56 -12.72 4.89
C TYR A 127 -11.13 -12.96 3.45
N ARG A 128 -11.71 -13.93 2.73
CA ARG A 128 -11.34 -14.22 1.33
C ARG A 128 -11.66 -13.09 0.35
N SER A 129 -12.52 -12.16 0.73
CA SER A 129 -12.82 -10.98 -0.08
C SER A 129 -11.62 -10.04 -0.25
N ILE A 130 -10.67 -10.09 0.69
CA ILE A 130 -9.47 -9.25 0.69
C ILE A 130 -8.50 -9.68 -0.43
N PRO A 131 -8.13 -8.79 -1.37
CA PRO A 131 -7.13 -9.11 -2.39
C PRO A 131 -5.74 -9.34 -1.80
N TRP A 132 -4.99 -10.26 -2.37
CA TRP A 132 -3.55 -10.41 -2.06
C TRP A 132 -2.70 -9.56 -3.00
N LYS A 133 -1.73 -8.83 -2.44
CA LYS A 133 -0.79 -8.03 -3.22
C LYS A 133 -0.03 -8.92 -4.21
N TYR A 134 0.20 -8.41 -5.42
CA TYR A 134 0.84 -9.11 -6.55
C TYR A 134 0.07 -10.27 -7.17
N LEU A 135 -1.02 -10.73 -6.58
CA LEU A 135 -1.79 -11.86 -7.12
C LEU A 135 -3.12 -11.44 -7.74
N GLU A 136 -3.71 -10.36 -7.22
CA GLU A 136 -5.10 -10.01 -7.49
C GLU A 136 -5.25 -8.50 -7.65
N PRO A 137 -5.92 -8.03 -8.71
CA PRO A 137 -6.22 -6.61 -8.85
C PRO A 137 -7.20 -6.15 -7.77
N VAL A 138 -7.05 -4.89 -7.37
CA VAL A 138 -8.00 -4.20 -6.51
C VAL A 138 -9.09 -3.63 -7.42
N SER A 139 -10.27 -4.25 -7.40
CA SER A 139 -11.43 -3.87 -8.24
C SER A 139 -12.44 -2.98 -7.52
N ASP A 140 -12.44 -3.02 -6.18
CA ASP A 140 -13.40 -2.35 -5.29
C ASP A 140 -12.70 -1.98 -3.98
N ASP A 141 -13.32 -1.13 -3.14
CA ASP A 141 -12.74 -0.72 -1.85
C ASP A 141 -12.67 -1.91 -0.89
N PRO A 142 -11.47 -2.45 -0.59
CA PRO A 142 -11.35 -3.59 0.30
C PRO A 142 -11.72 -3.22 1.74
N THR A 143 -11.66 -1.93 2.10
CA THR A 143 -11.96 -1.46 3.46
C THR A 143 -13.44 -1.60 3.82
N LEU A 144 -14.33 -1.70 2.82
CA LEU A 144 -15.75 -1.98 3.06
C LEU A 144 -15.98 -3.37 3.66
N ALA A 145 -15.04 -4.32 3.50
CA ALA A 145 -15.13 -5.64 4.13
C ALA A 145 -14.70 -5.63 5.61
N PHE A 146 -14.01 -4.60 6.09
CA PHE A 146 -13.38 -4.58 7.41
C PHE A 146 -14.36 -4.63 8.57
N PRO A 147 -15.51 -3.93 8.55
CA PRO A 147 -16.52 -4.09 9.58
C PRO A 147 -17.00 -5.54 9.72
N HIS A 148 -17.23 -6.22 8.58
CA HIS A 148 -17.70 -7.60 8.57
C HIS A 148 -16.61 -8.56 9.03
N LEU A 149 -15.37 -8.41 8.55
CA LEU A 149 -14.24 -9.24 8.98
C LEU A 149 -13.97 -9.10 10.48
N LYS A 150 -13.99 -7.86 11.01
CA LYS A 150 -13.84 -7.59 12.45
C LYS A 150 -14.96 -8.23 13.26
N HIS A 151 -16.19 -8.16 12.76
CA HIS A 151 -17.34 -8.77 13.41
C HIS A 151 -17.22 -10.30 13.46
N THR A 152 -16.90 -10.94 12.33
CA THR A 152 -16.78 -12.40 12.25
C THR A 152 -15.61 -12.93 13.07
N LEU A 153 -14.47 -12.22 13.11
CA LEU A 153 -13.31 -12.60 13.96
C LEU A 153 -13.63 -12.53 15.46
N LYS A 154 -14.43 -11.56 15.89
CA LYS A 154 -14.88 -11.43 17.28
C LYS A 154 -15.93 -12.48 17.66
N ALA A 155 -16.70 -12.96 16.68
CA ALA A 155 -17.71 -13.99 16.89
C ALA A 155 -17.11 -15.41 17.02
N CYS A 156 -15.85 -15.59 16.61
CA CYS A 156 -15.10 -16.85 16.73
C CYS A 156 -14.22 -16.85 18.01
N PRO A 157 -14.18 -17.95 18.77
CA PRO A 157 -13.31 -18.10 19.93
C PRO A 157 -11.84 -18.30 19.51
N ASP A 158 -10.92 -18.25 20.49
CA ASP A 158 -9.46 -18.11 20.28
C ASP A 158 -8.81 -19.27 19.51
N ASP A 159 -9.40 -20.46 19.53
CA ASP A 159 -8.92 -21.66 18.85
C ASP A 159 -9.53 -21.86 17.46
N PHE A 160 -10.47 -21.00 17.04
CA PHE A 160 -11.20 -21.11 15.77
C PHE A 160 -11.68 -22.55 15.48
N PRO A 161 -12.54 -23.11 16.36
CA PRO A 161 -12.96 -24.49 16.29
C PRO A 161 -13.79 -24.68 15.02
N GLY A 162 -13.43 -25.71 14.25
CA GLY A 162 -14.03 -25.98 12.94
C GLY A 162 -13.28 -25.40 11.74
N LEU A 163 -12.19 -24.64 11.93
CA LEU A 163 -11.25 -24.31 10.85
C LEU A 163 -10.09 -25.30 10.83
N SER A 164 -9.76 -25.82 9.64
CA SER A 164 -8.55 -26.62 9.43
C SER A 164 -7.29 -25.77 9.58
N ASN A 165 -6.13 -26.39 9.87
CA ASN A 165 -4.85 -25.66 9.93
C ASN A 165 -4.55 -24.92 8.61
N ALA A 166 -4.86 -25.52 7.46
CA ALA A 166 -4.72 -24.84 6.17
C ALA A 166 -5.58 -23.57 6.07
N THR A 167 -6.82 -23.61 6.56
CA THR A 167 -7.72 -22.45 6.59
C THR A 167 -7.24 -21.37 7.57
N LYS A 168 -6.72 -21.78 8.73
CA LYS A 168 -6.09 -20.85 9.70
C LYS A 168 -4.87 -20.15 9.08
N ILE A 169 -4.03 -20.87 8.34
CA ILE A 169 -2.89 -20.29 7.63
C ILE A 169 -3.37 -19.26 6.59
N ASP A 170 -4.34 -19.62 5.74
CA ASP A 170 -4.90 -18.72 4.72
C ASP A 170 -5.55 -17.47 5.34
N LEU A 171 -6.28 -17.62 6.44
CA LEU A 171 -6.84 -16.52 7.23
C LEU A 171 -5.73 -15.61 7.79
N GLY A 172 -4.71 -16.17 8.45
CA GLY A 172 -3.60 -15.42 9.02
C GLY A 172 -2.83 -14.63 7.96
N LEU A 173 -2.54 -15.25 6.81
CA LEU A 173 -1.89 -14.59 5.67
C LEU A 173 -2.77 -13.47 5.10
N THR A 174 -4.07 -13.70 4.99
CA THR A 174 -4.99 -12.70 4.48
C THR A 174 -5.18 -11.52 5.45
N LEU A 175 -5.09 -11.76 6.77
CA LEU A 175 -5.07 -10.69 7.77
C LEU A 175 -3.81 -9.83 7.63
N VAL A 176 -2.65 -10.45 7.44
CA VAL A 176 -1.40 -9.74 7.10
C VAL A 176 -1.58 -8.91 5.83
N GLU A 177 -2.14 -9.48 4.77
CA GLU A 177 -2.46 -8.72 3.54
C GLU A 177 -3.40 -7.55 3.83
N SER A 178 -4.44 -7.74 4.66
CA SER A 178 -5.41 -6.68 4.97
C SER A 178 -4.78 -5.47 5.68
N SER A 179 -3.65 -5.65 6.38
CA SER A 179 -2.91 -4.57 7.06
C SER A 179 -2.28 -3.56 6.10
N ARG A 180 -2.22 -3.85 4.79
CA ARG A 180 -1.78 -2.86 3.79
C ARG A 180 -2.79 -1.73 3.60
N PHE A 181 -4.04 -1.94 4.00
CA PHE A 181 -5.12 -0.98 3.86
C PHE A 181 -5.47 -0.30 5.19
N SER A 182 -6.23 0.80 5.08
CA SER A 182 -6.77 1.56 6.22
C SER A 182 -5.70 2.18 7.15
N ASP A 183 -6.17 2.72 8.27
CA ASP A 183 -5.41 3.45 9.29
C ASP A 183 -4.61 2.53 10.24
N MET A 184 -3.82 3.14 11.12
CA MET A 184 -3.00 2.43 12.10
C MET A 184 -3.80 1.51 13.03
N ALA A 185 -5.03 1.89 13.39
CA ALA A 185 -5.86 1.09 14.29
C ALA A 185 -6.26 -0.24 13.62
N TRP A 186 -6.56 -0.21 12.32
CA TRP A 186 -6.80 -1.45 11.56
C TRP A 186 -5.53 -2.28 11.42
N LYS A 187 -4.38 -1.67 11.12
CA LYS A 187 -3.11 -2.40 10.93
C LYS A 187 -2.73 -3.20 12.17
N GLN A 188 -2.77 -2.56 13.33
CA GLN A 188 -2.52 -3.21 14.62
C GLN A 188 -3.51 -4.36 14.85
N PHE A 189 -4.81 -4.09 14.70
CA PHE A 189 -5.86 -5.10 14.86
C PHE A 189 -5.63 -6.32 13.96
N ALA A 190 -5.35 -6.12 12.67
CA ALA A 190 -5.16 -7.21 11.71
C ALA A 190 -3.94 -8.08 12.06
N ILE A 191 -2.83 -7.45 12.45
CA ILE A 191 -1.60 -8.16 12.85
C ILE A 191 -1.83 -8.95 14.15
N ASP A 192 -2.52 -8.37 15.14
CA ASP A 192 -2.84 -9.06 16.39
C ASP A 192 -3.77 -10.25 16.16
N GLN A 193 -4.76 -10.11 15.27
CA GLN A 193 -5.61 -11.24 14.88
C GLN A 193 -4.82 -12.30 14.09
N ALA A 194 -3.88 -11.92 13.23
CA ALA A 194 -3.03 -12.89 12.53
C ALA A 194 -2.19 -13.73 13.50
N LYS A 195 -1.63 -13.09 14.56
CA LYS A 195 -0.93 -13.78 15.65
C LYS A 195 -1.85 -14.73 16.41
N ARG A 196 -3.04 -14.26 16.78
CA ARG A 196 -4.07 -15.07 17.46
C ARG A 196 -4.41 -16.32 16.64
N VAL A 197 -4.66 -16.17 15.35
CA VAL A 197 -4.97 -17.29 14.43
C VAL A 197 -3.78 -18.24 14.26
N SER A 198 -2.54 -17.73 14.32
CA SER A 198 -1.32 -18.53 14.19
C SER A 198 -0.99 -19.36 15.44
N ALA A 199 -1.65 -19.11 16.58
CA ALA A 199 -1.40 -19.85 17.80
C ALA A 199 -1.71 -21.34 17.61
N GLY A 200 -0.74 -22.20 17.89
CA GLY A 200 -0.87 -23.66 17.71
C GLY A 200 -0.79 -24.14 16.26
N VAL A 201 -0.40 -23.27 15.31
CA VAL A 201 -0.22 -23.63 13.89
C VAL A 201 1.25 -23.50 13.51
N GLU A 202 1.88 -24.63 13.16
CA GLU A 202 3.27 -24.64 12.68
C GLU A 202 3.33 -24.22 11.21
N SER A 203 3.67 -22.95 10.98
CA SER A 203 3.89 -22.43 9.63
C SER A 203 5.00 -21.37 9.64
N PRO A 204 6.23 -21.72 9.26
CA PRO A 204 7.34 -20.76 9.14
C PRO A 204 6.99 -19.61 8.20
N TYR A 205 6.30 -19.92 7.09
CA TYR A 205 5.85 -18.91 6.14
C TYR A 205 4.91 -17.87 6.78
N LEU A 206 3.87 -18.30 7.51
CA LEU A 206 2.97 -17.36 8.20
C LEU A 206 3.73 -16.54 9.26
N ALA A 207 4.60 -17.18 10.05
CA ALA A 207 5.38 -16.51 11.08
C ALA A 207 6.27 -15.40 10.50
N SER A 208 6.95 -15.66 9.38
CA SER A 208 7.77 -14.64 8.70
C SER A 208 6.92 -13.53 8.08
N ARG A 209 5.75 -13.85 7.52
CA ARG A 209 4.81 -12.83 7.00
C ARG A 209 4.30 -11.90 8.10
N ILE A 210 4.00 -12.44 9.29
CA ILE A 210 3.65 -11.62 10.47
C ILE A 210 4.82 -10.73 10.87
N ALA A 211 6.03 -11.28 10.97
CA ALA A 211 7.22 -10.50 11.34
C ALA A 211 7.51 -9.35 10.37
N LEU A 212 7.34 -9.57 9.06
CA LEU A 212 7.45 -8.52 8.04
C LEU A 212 6.40 -7.41 8.25
N ALA A 213 5.16 -7.76 8.58
CA ALA A 213 4.09 -6.80 8.83
C ALA A 213 4.34 -5.97 10.09
N GLU A 214 4.80 -6.60 11.17
CA GLU A 214 5.20 -5.92 12.40
C GLU A 214 6.39 -4.97 12.19
N CYS A 215 7.38 -5.38 11.40
CA CYS A 215 8.50 -4.51 11.03
C CYS A 215 8.00 -3.21 10.37
N VAL A 216 7.06 -3.32 9.43
CA VAL A 216 6.46 -2.15 8.78
C VAL A 216 5.70 -1.29 9.79
N LEU A 217 4.91 -1.91 10.67
CA LEU A 217 4.14 -1.22 11.70
C LEU A 217 5.06 -0.42 12.65
N ASN A 218 6.06 -1.08 13.21
CA ASN A 218 7.04 -0.48 14.12
C ASN A 218 7.80 0.66 13.45
N ARG A 219 8.15 0.54 12.16
CA ARG A 219 8.78 1.64 11.40
C ARG A 219 7.84 2.85 11.26
N ILE A 220 6.55 2.64 11.00
CA ILE A 220 5.57 3.74 10.86
C ILE A 220 5.37 4.46 12.20
N GLU A 221 5.39 3.72 13.31
CA GLU A 221 5.30 4.28 14.67
C GLU A 221 6.58 4.98 15.13
N GLY A 222 7.68 4.81 14.40
CA GLY A 222 8.99 5.40 14.72
C GLY A 222 9.86 4.52 15.63
N SER A 223 9.42 3.30 15.93
CA SER A 223 10.12 2.35 16.78
C SER A 223 11.14 1.52 15.98
N MET A 224 12.22 2.18 15.54
CA MET A 224 13.22 1.58 14.62
C MET A 224 13.95 0.36 15.20
N LEU A 225 14.25 0.36 16.49
CA LEU A 225 14.90 -0.78 17.16
C LEU A 225 14.00 -2.02 17.16
N GLN A 226 12.72 -1.85 17.46
CA GLN A 226 11.74 -2.94 17.39
C GLN A 226 11.60 -3.42 15.94
N SER A 227 11.46 -2.50 14.98
CA SER A 227 11.41 -2.84 13.56
C SER A 227 12.59 -3.69 13.09
N ALA A 228 13.82 -3.38 13.54
CA ALA A 228 15.01 -4.18 13.25
C ALA A 228 14.97 -5.54 13.96
N ALA A 229 14.54 -5.60 15.23
CA ALA A 229 14.44 -6.83 16.00
C ALA A 229 13.45 -7.83 15.40
N ASN A 230 12.34 -7.37 14.79
CA ASN A 230 11.40 -8.24 14.07
C ASN A 230 12.05 -9.00 12.90
N LEU A 231 13.12 -8.46 12.32
CA LEU A 231 13.85 -9.06 11.20
C LEU A 231 15.14 -9.76 11.62
N ALA A 232 15.43 -9.86 12.92
CA ALA A 232 16.63 -10.55 13.40
C ALA A 232 16.58 -12.04 13.01
N PRO A 233 17.71 -12.65 12.59
CA PRO A 233 17.75 -14.07 12.28
C PRO A 233 17.30 -14.86 13.51
N ARG A 234 16.26 -15.69 13.36
CA ARG A 234 15.88 -16.65 14.40
C ARG A 234 16.83 -17.84 14.24
N SER A 235 17.44 -18.31 15.32
CA SER A 235 18.54 -19.29 15.30
C SER A 235 18.22 -20.58 14.52
N SER A 236 19.28 -21.10 13.87
CA SER A 236 19.42 -22.25 12.96
C SER A 236 19.10 -21.99 11.48
N GLU A 237 20.16 -21.78 10.69
CA GLU A 237 20.27 -22.09 9.25
C GLU A 237 18.97 -21.98 8.43
N GLU A 238 18.54 -20.76 8.11
CA GLU A 238 17.54 -20.52 7.06
C GLU A 238 18.16 -20.79 5.68
N VAL A 239 18.46 -22.06 5.38
CA VAL A 239 18.44 -22.52 3.99
C VAL A 239 17.00 -22.37 3.54
N ALA A 240 16.76 -21.62 2.47
CA ALA A 240 15.42 -21.49 1.91
C ALA A 240 14.88 -22.90 1.59
N LEU A 241 13.88 -23.33 2.37
CA LEU A 241 13.29 -24.67 2.25
C LEU A 241 12.60 -24.87 0.88
N ASP A 242 12.12 -23.78 0.30
CA ASP A 242 11.46 -23.71 -1.00
C ASP A 242 11.58 -22.29 -1.59
N GLU A 243 11.20 -22.11 -2.87
CA GLU A 243 11.28 -20.81 -3.56
C GLU A 243 10.42 -19.72 -2.89
N ARG A 244 9.32 -20.12 -2.24
CA ARG A 244 8.46 -19.21 -1.49
C ARG A 244 9.19 -18.66 -0.27
N MET A 245 9.89 -19.49 0.51
CA MET A 245 10.71 -19.06 1.64
C MET A 245 11.94 -18.26 1.18
N HIS A 246 12.52 -18.59 0.03
CA HIS A 246 13.57 -17.76 -0.58
C HIS A 246 13.06 -16.36 -0.92
N SER A 247 11.85 -16.26 -1.49
CA SER A 247 11.20 -14.98 -1.76
C SER A 247 10.93 -14.19 -0.47
N ILE A 248 10.60 -14.87 0.64
CA ILE A 248 10.49 -14.24 1.96
C ILE A 248 11.82 -13.66 2.42
N ALA A 249 12.93 -14.37 2.25
CA ALA A 249 14.26 -13.83 2.56
C ALA A 249 14.55 -12.53 1.77
N GLY A 250 14.16 -12.47 0.51
CA GLY A 250 14.25 -11.24 -0.29
C GLY A 250 13.34 -10.11 0.20
N GLN A 251 12.13 -10.42 0.69
CA GLN A 251 11.26 -9.44 1.35
C GLN A 251 11.88 -8.92 2.66
N HIS A 252 12.54 -9.78 3.44
CA HIS A 252 13.32 -9.38 4.62
C HIS A 252 14.45 -8.43 4.24
N ALA A 253 15.23 -8.73 3.20
CA ALA A 253 16.28 -7.85 2.69
C ALA A 253 15.73 -6.47 2.32
N ILE A 254 14.59 -6.42 1.62
CA ILE A 254 13.90 -5.17 1.26
C ILE A 254 13.48 -4.38 2.51
N GLN A 255 12.90 -5.03 3.54
CA GLN A 255 12.50 -4.31 4.75
C GLN A 255 13.70 -3.81 5.56
N ARG A 256 14.79 -4.58 5.65
CA ARG A 256 16.05 -4.13 6.25
C ARG A 256 16.61 -2.92 5.50
N ALA A 257 16.62 -2.96 4.17
CA ALA A 257 17.07 -1.83 3.35
C ALA A 257 16.24 -0.57 3.63
N LEU A 258 14.91 -0.69 3.67
CA LEU A 258 14.03 0.43 4.01
C LEU A 258 14.27 0.96 5.43
N ASN A 259 14.64 0.11 6.39
CA ASN A 259 15.03 0.55 7.73
C ASN A 259 16.35 1.35 7.71
N PHE A 260 17.35 0.90 6.95
CA PHE A 260 18.60 1.63 6.77
C PHE A 260 18.39 2.98 6.06
N MET A 261 17.55 3.01 5.02
CA MET A 261 17.20 4.27 4.34
C MET A 261 16.50 5.27 5.27
N GLN A 262 15.70 4.79 6.23
CA GLN A 262 15.01 5.65 7.20
C GLN A 262 15.97 6.38 8.16
N ILE A 263 17.17 5.83 8.37
CA ILE A 263 18.27 6.43 9.15
C ILE A 263 19.42 6.91 8.26
N GLU A 264 19.15 7.11 6.96
CA GLU A 264 20.09 7.68 5.98
C GLU A 264 21.35 6.82 5.70
N ALA A 265 21.35 5.55 6.10
CA ALA A 265 22.43 4.59 5.88
C ALA A 265 22.33 3.88 4.50
N LEU A 266 22.44 4.65 3.41
CA LEU A 266 22.15 4.15 2.06
C LEU A 266 23.10 3.03 1.59
N LYS A 267 24.38 3.05 1.96
CA LYS A 267 25.31 1.96 1.63
C LYS A 267 24.88 0.63 2.25
N SER A 268 24.54 0.63 3.54
CA SER A 268 24.03 -0.56 4.22
C SER A 268 22.70 -1.04 3.63
N ALA A 269 21.86 -0.12 3.16
CA ALA A 269 20.65 -0.46 2.44
C ALA A 269 20.93 -1.19 1.12
N GLU A 270 21.95 -0.78 0.37
CA GLU A 270 22.35 -1.43 -0.88
C GLU A 270 23.02 -2.79 -0.62
N GLU A 271 23.95 -2.85 0.33
CA GLU A 271 24.63 -4.09 0.73
C GLU A 271 23.64 -5.19 1.09
N VAL A 272 22.62 -4.88 1.90
CA VAL A 272 21.62 -5.88 2.28
C VAL A 272 20.76 -6.32 1.10
N LEU A 273 20.48 -5.46 0.12
CA LEU A 273 19.73 -5.83 -1.08
C LEU A 273 20.55 -6.75 -2.00
N GLU A 274 21.87 -6.56 -2.07
CA GLU A 274 22.76 -7.39 -2.90
C GLU A 274 22.96 -8.80 -2.34
N THR A 275 22.65 -9.06 -1.07
CA THR A 275 22.71 -10.41 -0.49
C THR A 275 21.64 -11.37 -1.04
N TRP A 276 20.62 -10.85 -1.72
CA TRP A 276 19.55 -11.65 -2.31
C TRP A 276 19.52 -11.53 -3.83
N SER A 277 19.39 -12.67 -4.51
CA SER A 277 19.12 -12.78 -5.95
C SER A 277 18.19 -13.96 -6.20
N PRO A 278 17.45 -14.00 -7.32
CA PRO A 278 16.65 -15.16 -7.69
C PRO A 278 17.49 -16.45 -7.75
N LEU A 279 16.89 -17.59 -7.42
CA LEU A 279 17.58 -18.88 -7.39
C LEU A 279 17.97 -19.39 -8.77
N SER A 280 17.25 -18.98 -9.82
CA SER A 280 17.46 -19.45 -11.18
C SER A 280 17.36 -18.32 -12.21
N GLU A 281 17.80 -18.61 -13.44
CA GLU A 281 17.66 -17.71 -14.60
C GLU A 281 16.19 -17.46 -14.98
N THR A 282 15.28 -18.35 -14.56
CA THR A 282 13.84 -18.22 -14.76
C THR A 282 13.14 -18.13 -13.40
N PRO A 283 13.13 -16.95 -12.75
CA PRO A 283 12.59 -16.79 -11.41
C PRO A 283 11.10 -17.15 -11.35
N SER A 284 10.63 -17.71 -10.23
CA SER A 284 9.19 -17.88 -10.02
C SER A 284 8.47 -16.53 -9.97
N PRO A 285 7.14 -16.51 -10.18
CA PRO A 285 6.38 -15.27 -10.13
C PRO A 285 6.54 -14.52 -8.80
N MET A 286 6.68 -15.22 -7.66
CA MET A 286 6.96 -14.58 -6.38
C MET A 286 8.35 -13.92 -6.32
N GLU A 287 9.39 -14.59 -6.83
CA GLU A 287 10.74 -14.01 -6.92
C GLU A 287 10.76 -12.80 -7.86
N LYS A 288 10.01 -12.82 -8.97
CA LYS A 288 9.85 -11.67 -9.89
C LYS A 288 9.27 -10.46 -9.16
N ALA A 289 8.25 -10.66 -8.31
CA ALA A 289 7.67 -9.58 -7.52
C ALA A 289 8.69 -8.99 -6.52
N VAL A 290 9.53 -9.84 -5.92
CA VAL A 290 10.61 -9.42 -5.03
C VAL A 290 11.69 -8.65 -5.79
N ASP A 291 12.17 -9.17 -6.92
CA ASP A 291 13.18 -8.50 -7.75
C ASP A 291 12.69 -7.13 -8.24
N PHE A 292 11.44 -7.05 -8.70
CA PHE A 292 10.83 -5.78 -9.08
C PHE A 292 10.88 -4.77 -7.93
N LYS A 293 10.46 -5.16 -6.71
CA LYS A 293 10.47 -4.25 -5.56
C LYS A 293 11.90 -3.90 -5.13
N LYS A 294 12.84 -4.84 -5.19
CA LYS A 294 14.28 -4.60 -4.96
C LYS A 294 14.80 -3.52 -5.91
N ARG A 295 14.48 -3.58 -7.20
CA ARG A 295 14.88 -2.56 -8.20
C ARG A 295 14.36 -1.17 -7.85
N VAL A 296 13.09 -1.07 -7.43
CA VAL A 296 12.50 0.22 -7.02
C VAL A 296 13.24 0.81 -5.82
N VAL A 297 13.49 0.00 -4.78
CA VAL A 297 14.16 0.46 -3.55
C VAL A 297 15.62 0.82 -3.80
N ARG A 298 16.36 -0.01 -4.55
CA ARG A 298 17.75 0.28 -4.93
C ARG A 298 17.85 1.50 -5.85
N GLY A 299 16.94 1.65 -6.81
CA GLY A 299 16.90 2.81 -7.69
C GLY A 299 16.65 4.12 -6.92
N ARG A 300 15.76 4.09 -5.92
CA ARG A 300 15.60 5.20 -4.97
C ARG A 300 16.90 5.50 -4.22
N SER A 301 17.56 4.49 -3.66
CA SER A 301 18.83 4.67 -2.93
C SER A 301 19.90 5.35 -3.80
N LEU A 302 20.11 4.85 -5.03
CA LEU A 302 21.05 5.43 -5.99
C LEU A 302 20.74 6.90 -6.30
N ARG A 303 19.47 7.23 -6.58
CA ARG A 303 19.03 8.62 -6.78
C ARG A 303 19.36 9.49 -5.57
N GLN A 304 19.07 9.00 -4.37
CA GLN A 304 19.32 9.73 -3.13
C GLN A 304 20.81 9.99 -2.86
N ARG A 305 21.71 9.13 -3.36
CA ARG A 305 23.17 9.34 -3.37
C ARG A 305 23.66 10.29 -4.47
N GLY A 306 22.81 10.62 -5.44
CA GLY A 306 23.14 11.40 -6.63
C GLY A 306 23.69 10.57 -7.80
N GLU A 307 23.62 9.23 -7.73
CA GLU A 307 23.99 8.31 -8.82
C GLU A 307 22.81 8.18 -9.80
N THR A 308 22.43 9.30 -10.41
CA THR A 308 21.15 9.44 -11.13
C THR A 308 21.09 8.60 -12.41
N HIS A 309 22.21 8.38 -13.11
CA HIS A 309 22.24 7.59 -14.34
C HIS A 309 21.95 6.11 -14.05
N GLU A 310 22.62 5.55 -13.05
CA GLU A 310 22.44 4.17 -12.57
C GLU A 310 21.01 3.97 -12.06
N ALA A 311 20.48 4.95 -11.33
CA ALA A 311 19.09 4.93 -10.89
C ALA A 311 18.11 4.82 -12.06
N ILE A 312 18.27 5.63 -13.12
CA ILE A 312 17.40 5.58 -14.30
C ILE A 312 17.46 4.23 -15.00
N ILE A 313 18.65 3.68 -15.22
CA ILE A 313 18.82 2.37 -15.88
C ILE A 313 18.05 1.30 -15.10
N LEU A 314 18.19 1.28 -13.78
CA LEU A 314 17.55 0.29 -12.92
C LEU A 314 16.03 0.45 -12.85
N LEU A 315 15.55 1.69 -12.69
CA LEU A 315 14.12 2.00 -12.60
C LEU A 315 13.43 1.78 -13.96
N ASP A 316 14.03 2.18 -15.07
CA ASP A 316 13.48 1.92 -16.41
C ASP A 316 13.42 0.43 -16.74
N ALA A 317 14.39 -0.37 -16.28
CA ALA A 317 14.28 -1.82 -16.35
C ALA A 317 13.07 -2.35 -15.56
N GLY A 318 12.81 -1.81 -14.37
CA GLY A 318 11.59 -2.10 -13.60
C GLY A 318 10.31 -1.72 -14.36
N ARG A 319 10.29 -0.56 -15.02
CA ARG A 319 9.15 -0.10 -15.83
C ARG A 319 8.89 -1.00 -17.04
N ARG A 320 9.95 -1.48 -17.69
CA ARG A 320 9.80 -2.42 -18.81
C ARG A 320 9.23 -3.76 -18.34
N LEU A 321 9.65 -4.25 -17.17
CA LEU A 321 9.09 -5.46 -16.56
C LEU A 321 7.59 -5.33 -16.28
N SER A 322 7.12 -4.17 -15.83
CA SER A 322 5.69 -3.96 -15.53
C SER A 322 4.81 -3.77 -16.76
N GLN A 323 5.40 -3.52 -17.94
CA GLN A 323 4.69 -3.42 -19.22
C GLN A 323 4.57 -4.76 -19.94
N GLN A 324 5.34 -5.76 -19.53
CA GLN A 324 5.26 -7.11 -20.12
C GLN A 324 4.06 -7.87 -19.54
N PRO A 325 3.38 -8.71 -20.36
CA PRO A 325 2.37 -9.63 -19.84
C PRO A 325 2.97 -10.50 -18.73
N SER A 326 2.35 -10.46 -17.56
CA SER A 326 2.84 -11.13 -16.37
C SER A 326 1.68 -11.69 -15.57
N GLU A 327 1.92 -12.81 -14.90
CA GLU A 327 0.96 -13.43 -13.99
C GLU A 327 0.82 -12.66 -12.67
N ILE A 328 1.77 -11.76 -12.37
CA ILE A 328 1.76 -10.90 -11.19
C ILE A 328 1.21 -9.50 -11.46
N VAL A 329 0.55 -8.94 -10.45
CA VAL A 329 -0.08 -7.60 -10.48
C VAL A 329 0.80 -6.57 -9.78
N LEU A 330 1.49 -5.71 -10.53
CA LEU A 330 2.46 -4.75 -9.98
C LEU A 330 1.87 -3.35 -9.68
N ASP A 331 0.56 -3.17 -9.84
CA ASP A 331 -0.11 -1.86 -9.84
C ASP A 331 0.13 -0.99 -8.61
N GLU A 332 0.24 -1.60 -7.44
CA GLU A 332 0.42 -0.86 -6.18
C GLU A 332 1.81 -0.23 -6.06
N ASP A 333 2.85 -0.84 -6.64
CA ASP A 333 4.22 -0.33 -6.58
C ASP A 333 4.60 0.50 -7.80
N LEU A 334 3.78 0.49 -8.86
CA LEU A 334 3.97 1.32 -10.05
C LEU A 334 4.04 2.81 -9.69
N ARG A 335 3.24 3.27 -8.74
CA ARG A 335 3.31 4.66 -8.25
C ARG A 335 4.72 5.04 -7.81
N ASP A 336 5.30 4.24 -6.92
CA ASP A 336 6.62 4.51 -6.36
C ASP A 336 7.68 4.46 -7.45
N LEU A 337 7.62 3.44 -8.31
CA LEU A 337 8.53 3.30 -9.45
C LEU A 337 8.51 4.54 -10.36
N ILE A 338 7.32 4.97 -10.79
CA ILE A 338 7.16 6.07 -11.74
C ILE A 338 7.59 7.41 -11.11
N CYS A 339 7.30 7.64 -9.83
CA CYS A 339 7.74 8.85 -9.14
C CYS A 339 9.27 8.92 -9.03
N GLU A 340 9.94 7.83 -8.62
CA GLU A 340 11.40 7.81 -8.52
C GLU A 340 12.06 7.95 -9.91
N LEU A 341 11.49 7.30 -10.94
CA LEU A 341 12.00 7.42 -12.31
C LEU A 341 11.84 8.86 -12.83
N ALA A 342 10.69 9.49 -12.59
CA ALA A 342 10.44 10.86 -13.01
C ALA A 342 11.35 11.86 -12.29
N ASP A 343 11.60 11.65 -10.99
CA ASP A 343 12.52 12.47 -10.21
C ASP A 343 13.95 12.37 -10.73
N ALA A 344 14.41 11.15 -11.04
CA ALA A 344 15.73 10.92 -11.61
C ALA A 344 15.87 11.52 -13.03
N LEU A 345 14.88 11.33 -13.90
CA LEU A 345 14.85 11.94 -15.24
C LEU A 345 14.90 13.47 -15.17
N ARG A 346 14.17 14.06 -14.23
CA ARG A 346 14.15 15.51 -14.01
C ARG A 346 15.50 16.03 -13.50
N GLU A 347 16.21 15.27 -12.66
CA GLU A 347 17.57 15.61 -12.21
C GLU A 347 18.57 15.70 -13.38
N LEU A 348 18.34 14.93 -14.46
CA LEU A 348 19.08 15.02 -15.73
C LEU A 348 18.46 15.98 -16.75
N VAL A 349 17.51 16.84 -16.35
CA VAL A 349 16.87 17.84 -17.23
C VAL A 349 16.05 17.18 -18.37
N LEU A 350 15.69 15.90 -18.25
CA LEU A 350 14.86 15.16 -19.22
C LEU A 350 13.36 15.37 -18.95
N PHE A 351 12.93 16.64 -18.89
CA PHE A 351 11.60 17.02 -18.40
C PHE A 351 10.45 16.44 -19.21
N THR A 352 10.56 16.40 -20.54
CA THR A 352 9.51 15.84 -21.41
C THR A 352 9.28 14.36 -21.12
N TRP A 353 10.34 13.60 -20.86
CA TRP A 353 10.23 12.18 -20.56
C TRP A 353 9.61 11.97 -19.19
N ALA A 354 10.08 12.72 -18.17
CA ALA A 354 9.52 12.69 -16.82
C ALA A 354 8.02 13.03 -16.81
N GLU A 355 7.60 14.06 -17.55
CA GLU A 355 6.20 14.45 -17.68
C GLU A 355 5.36 13.37 -18.36
N ASN A 356 5.82 12.81 -19.48
CA ASN A 356 5.08 11.81 -20.24
C ASN A 356 4.80 10.55 -19.41
N ILE A 357 5.78 10.06 -18.65
CA ILE A 357 5.59 8.84 -17.83
C ILE A 357 4.62 9.07 -16.68
N LEU A 358 4.62 10.27 -16.09
CA LEU A 358 3.73 10.63 -14.99
C LEU A 358 2.29 10.78 -15.50
N ARG A 359 2.09 11.48 -16.62
CA ARG A 359 0.76 11.64 -17.22
C ARG A 359 0.16 10.30 -17.62
N TRP A 360 0.95 9.44 -18.26
CA TRP A 360 0.52 8.09 -18.63
C TRP A 360 0.03 7.28 -17.41
N GLU A 361 0.78 7.30 -16.30
CA GLU A 361 0.38 6.54 -15.09
C GLU A 361 -0.83 7.18 -14.38
N ILE A 362 -0.97 8.51 -14.41
CA ILE A 362 -2.15 9.20 -13.88
C ILE A 362 -3.39 8.82 -14.70
N GLU A 363 -3.32 8.92 -16.03
CA GLU A 363 -4.41 8.57 -16.95
C GLU A 363 -4.81 7.09 -16.82
N ARG A 364 -3.83 6.19 -16.69
CA ARG A 364 -4.08 4.76 -16.47
C ARG A 364 -4.88 4.49 -15.19
N ARG A 365 -4.68 5.31 -14.15
CA ARG A 365 -5.42 5.21 -12.88
C ARG A 365 -6.80 5.84 -12.93
N GLU A 366 -7.02 6.84 -13.79
CA GLU A 366 -8.32 7.51 -13.95
C GLU A 366 -9.41 6.61 -14.55
N GLY A 367 -9.06 5.45 -15.11
CA GLY A 367 -9.98 4.44 -15.64
C GLY A 367 -10.13 3.15 -14.84
N ALA A 368 -9.42 2.99 -13.72
CA ALA A 368 -9.43 1.76 -12.92
C ALA A 368 -9.77 2.05 -11.45
N TYR A 369 -10.38 1.10 -10.74
CA TYR A 369 -10.48 1.14 -9.27
C TYR A 369 -9.12 0.86 -8.62
N ILE A 370 -8.02 1.31 -9.25
CA ILE A 370 -6.75 1.41 -8.57
C ILE A 370 -6.98 2.52 -7.54
N PRO A 371 -6.79 2.26 -6.24
CA PRO A 371 -7.17 3.20 -5.21
C PRO A 371 -6.67 4.62 -5.54
N VAL A 372 -7.52 5.62 -5.29
CA VAL A 372 -7.15 7.05 -5.21
C VAL A 372 -5.89 7.25 -4.34
N ILE A 373 -5.62 6.28 -3.44
CA ILE A 373 -4.39 6.14 -2.67
C ILE A 373 -3.17 6.16 -3.58
N GLY A 374 -2.50 7.31 -3.60
CA GLY A 374 -1.22 7.50 -4.27
C GLY A 374 -1.26 8.32 -5.56
N LYS A 375 -2.44 8.74 -6.04
CA LYS A 375 -2.54 9.72 -7.14
C LYS A 375 -1.85 11.03 -6.76
N GLY A 376 -2.04 11.49 -5.51
CA GLY A 376 -1.41 12.71 -4.99
C GLY A 376 0.12 12.71 -5.14
N LEU A 377 0.82 11.59 -4.88
CA LEU A 377 2.27 11.54 -5.06
C LEU A 377 2.71 11.69 -6.53
N LEU A 378 1.97 11.07 -7.47
CA LEU A 378 2.21 11.22 -8.90
C LEU A 378 1.98 12.67 -9.34
N GLU A 379 0.88 13.29 -8.88
CA GLU A 379 0.58 14.69 -9.16
C GLU A 379 1.62 15.65 -8.60
N LEU A 380 2.14 15.39 -7.40
CA LEU A 380 3.23 16.17 -6.82
C LEU A 380 4.55 15.97 -7.56
N SER A 381 4.81 14.77 -8.08
CA SER A 381 5.96 14.53 -8.96
C SER A 381 5.81 15.28 -10.29
N LEU A 382 4.59 15.31 -10.84
CA LEU A 382 4.28 16.08 -12.04
C LEU A 382 4.40 17.58 -11.78
N ALA A 383 3.91 18.07 -10.65
CA ALA A 383 4.03 19.47 -10.25
C ALA A 383 5.49 19.93 -10.16
N GLU A 384 6.39 19.08 -9.65
CA GLU A 384 7.83 19.36 -9.62
C GLU A 384 8.43 19.46 -11.03
N VAL A 385 8.04 18.56 -11.95
CA VAL A 385 8.46 18.63 -13.37
C VAL A 385 7.94 19.90 -14.03
N LEU A 386 6.67 20.24 -13.82
CA LEU A 386 6.05 21.46 -14.37
C LEU A 386 6.70 22.73 -13.82
N PHE A 387 7.06 22.75 -12.53
CA PHE A 387 7.85 23.82 -11.93
C PHE A 387 9.19 23.98 -12.64
N ALA A 388 9.93 22.89 -12.85
CA ALA A 388 11.22 22.91 -13.55
C ALA A 388 11.11 23.41 -15.00
N ARG A 389 9.95 23.22 -15.64
CA ARG A 389 9.63 23.74 -16.98
C ARG A 389 9.13 25.19 -17.01
N GLY A 390 9.06 25.86 -15.87
CA GLY A 390 8.54 27.24 -15.78
C GLY A 390 7.00 27.34 -15.78
N GLN A 391 6.27 26.22 -15.73
CA GLN A 391 4.81 26.21 -15.69
C GLN A 391 4.28 26.35 -14.25
N TYR A 392 4.62 27.48 -13.62
CA TYR A 392 4.38 27.70 -12.19
C TYR A 392 2.90 27.65 -11.78
N TYR A 393 2.01 28.15 -12.64
CA TYR A 393 0.57 28.10 -12.39
C TYR A 393 0.06 26.66 -12.28
N ASN A 394 0.40 25.81 -13.26
CA ASN A 394 -0.02 24.40 -13.29
C ASN A 394 0.56 23.62 -12.11
N ALA A 395 1.85 23.83 -11.79
CA ALA A 395 2.49 23.22 -10.63
C ALA A 395 1.76 23.58 -9.32
N LYS A 396 1.43 24.87 -9.13
CA LYS A 396 0.67 25.33 -7.97
C LYS A 396 -0.71 24.69 -7.86
N VAL A 397 -1.45 24.61 -8.98
CA VAL A 397 -2.81 24.03 -8.99
C VAL A 397 -2.76 22.56 -8.54
N LEU A 398 -1.83 21.77 -9.06
CA LEU A 398 -1.66 20.37 -8.65
C LEU A 398 -1.32 20.25 -7.16
N CYS A 399 -0.38 21.04 -6.64
CA CYS A 399 -0.03 20.99 -5.22
C CYS A 399 -1.20 21.38 -4.31
N LEU A 400 -1.99 22.39 -4.67
CA LEU A 400 -3.15 22.79 -3.89
C LEU A 400 -4.28 21.75 -3.97
N SER A 401 -4.44 21.07 -5.10
CA SER A 401 -5.38 19.95 -5.25
C SER A 401 -4.98 18.80 -4.32
N ALA A 402 -3.73 18.34 -4.42
CA ALA A 402 -3.18 17.31 -3.54
C ALA A 402 -3.32 17.69 -2.06
N LEU A 403 -3.14 18.98 -1.72
CA LEU A 403 -3.30 19.45 -0.34
C LEU A 403 -4.73 19.34 0.22
N LYS A 404 -5.76 19.46 -0.62
CA LYS A 404 -7.17 19.35 -0.22
C LYS A 404 -7.58 17.91 0.08
N GLU A 405 -6.95 16.95 -0.56
CA GLU A 405 -7.25 15.53 -0.40
C GLU A 405 -6.57 14.91 0.83
N PHE A 406 -5.74 15.66 1.57
CA PHE A 406 -5.07 15.13 2.77
C PHE A 406 -6.01 14.94 3.95
N PRO A 407 -5.96 13.73 4.53
CA PRO A 407 -5.33 13.68 5.85
C PRO A 407 -4.17 12.67 6.01
N ARG A 408 -3.59 12.09 4.95
CA ARG A 408 -3.02 10.72 5.09
C ARG A 408 -1.49 10.50 5.07
N LEU A 409 -0.59 11.31 4.46
CA LEU A 409 0.85 10.98 4.44
C LEU A 409 1.80 12.17 4.67
N LYS A 410 2.75 12.01 5.60
CA LYS A 410 3.72 13.05 6.00
C LYS A 410 4.65 13.49 4.84
N TYR A 411 5.08 12.54 4.00
CA TYR A 411 6.04 12.80 2.90
C TYR A 411 5.45 13.69 1.79
N GLU A 412 4.26 13.34 1.29
CA GLU A 412 3.58 14.09 0.21
C GLU A 412 3.30 15.53 0.63
N LYS A 413 2.93 15.74 1.90
CA LYS A 413 2.72 17.08 2.48
C LYS A 413 3.98 17.94 2.44
N ILE A 414 5.13 17.38 2.85
CA ILE A 414 6.42 18.07 2.77
C ILE A 414 6.73 18.45 1.32
N ARG A 415 6.58 17.50 0.39
CA ARG A 415 6.84 17.72 -1.03
C ARG A 415 5.96 18.84 -1.60
N ALA A 416 4.67 18.85 -1.28
CA ALA A 416 3.74 19.90 -1.69
C ALA A 416 4.15 21.29 -1.17
N TYR A 417 4.54 21.39 0.12
CA TYR A 417 5.00 22.64 0.71
C TYR A 417 6.27 23.15 0.03
N ILE A 418 7.24 22.28 -0.22
CA ILE A 418 8.47 22.67 -0.91
C ILE A 418 8.19 23.15 -2.34
N ILE A 419 7.34 22.47 -3.11
CA ILE A 419 6.99 22.92 -4.47
C ILE A 419 6.29 24.28 -4.42
N LEU A 420 5.31 24.45 -3.55
CA LEU A 420 4.58 25.73 -3.42
C LEU A 420 5.51 26.86 -2.98
N ALA A 421 6.41 26.58 -2.03
CA ALA A 421 7.39 27.55 -1.58
C ALA A 421 8.27 28.02 -2.75
N LYS A 422 8.84 27.10 -3.53
CA LYS A 422 9.62 27.42 -4.74
C LYS A 422 8.82 28.21 -5.77
N VAL A 423 7.58 27.82 -6.04
CA VAL A 423 6.70 28.55 -6.97
C VAL A 423 6.52 30.00 -6.52
N TYR A 424 6.12 30.22 -5.26
CA TYR A 424 5.91 31.57 -4.74
C TYR A 424 7.21 32.38 -4.66
N HIS A 425 8.33 31.71 -4.39
CA HIS A 425 9.65 32.31 -4.34
C HIS A 425 10.07 32.86 -5.70
N VAL A 426 9.92 32.07 -6.78
CA VAL A 426 10.30 32.48 -8.13
C VAL A 426 9.42 33.62 -8.66
N ILE A 427 8.14 33.66 -8.29
CA ILE A 427 7.23 34.77 -8.67
C ILE A 427 7.29 35.96 -7.69
N SER A 428 8.31 36.01 -6.84
CA SER A 428 8.57 37.11 -5.87
C SER A 428 7.47 37.37 -4.85
N ASN A 429 6.61 36.39 -4.57
CA ASN A 429 5.67 36.45 -3.45
C ASN A 429 6.33 35.87 -2.19
N PHE A 430 7.26 36.63 -1.61
CA PHE A 430 8.10 36.17 -0.51
C PHE A 430 7.31 35.84 0.76
N ASP A 431 6.17 36.51 1.01
CA ASP A 431 5.32 36.22 2.17
C ASP A 431 4.77 34.79 2.12
N LYS A 432 4.20 34.39 0.98
CA LYS A 432 3.71 33.01 0.79
C LYS A 432 4.85 32.01 0.70
N ALA A 433 5.96 32.37 0.05
CA ALA A 433 7.14 31.50 -0.02
C ALA A 433 7.65 31.17 1.38
N ARG A 434 7.83 32.18 2.25
CA ARG A 434 8.25 31.99 3.65
C ARG A 434 7.27 31.11 4.41
N SER A 435 5.96 31.37 4.29
CA SER A 435 4.95 30.54 4.96
C SER A 435 5.11 29.05 4.61
N TYR A 436 5.20 28.71 3.32
CA TYR A 436 5.37 27.31 2.91
C TYR A 436 6.75 26.72 3.26
N TRP A 437 7.83 27.51 3.19
CA TRP A 437 9.15 27.06 3.65
C TRP A 437 9.16 26.73 5.14
N THR A 438 8.55 27.59 5.97
CA THR A 438 8.40 27.33 7.41
C THR A 438 7.58 26.06 7.67
N MET A 439 6.45 25.89 6.97
CA MET A 439 5.63 24.68 7.08
C MET A 439 6.38 23.41 6.67
N ALA A 440 7.24 23.49 5.65
CA ALA A 440 8.11 22.39 5.24
C ALA A 440 9.16 22.06 6.31
N LEU A 441 9.84 23.08 6.86
CA LEU A 441 10.85 22.91 7.90
C LEU A 441 10.26 22.30 9.18
N GLU A 442 9.11 22.80 9.63
CA GLU A 442 8.38 22.25 10.79
C GLU A 442 7.97 20.79 10.57
N ALA A 443 7.59 20.42 9.35
CA ALA A 443 7.21 19.06 9.03
C ALA A 443 8.42 18.11 8.98
N ILE A 444 9.56 18.57 8.47
CA ILE A 444 10.82 17.81 8.42
C ILE A 444 11.37 17.58 9.82
N ASN A 445 11.36 18.60 10.69
CA ASN A 445 11.89 18.50 12.06
C ASN A 445 11.13 17.50 12.95
N ARG A 446 9.99 16.98 12.49
CA ARG A 446 9.25 15.89 13.16
C ARG A 446 9.76 14.49 12.79
N PHE A 447 10.67 14.39 11.82
CA PHE A 447 11.32 13.13 11.48
C PHE A 447 12.56 12.96 12.35
N PRO A 448 12.82 11.73 12.84
CA PRO A 448 13.99 11.44 13.65
C PRO A 448 15.30 11.49 12.86
N SER A 449 15.26 11.69 11.53
CA SER A 449 16.45 11.78 10.70
C SER A 449 17.01 13.21 10.69
N GLU A 450 18.32 13.30 10.87
CA GLU A 450 19.11 14.52 10.71
C GLU A 450 19.18 14.89 9.23
N SER A 451 18.06 15.24 8.59
CA SER A 451 18.11 15.74 7.21
C SER A 451 18.67 17.17 7.14
N SER A 452 19.91 17.30 7.62
CA SER A 452 20.67 18.53 7.76
C SER A 452 20.72 19.26 6.44
N ARG A 453 20.93 18.55 5.32
CA ARG A 453 21.01 19.17 3.98
C ARG A 453 19.69 19.73 3.47
N THR A 454 18.58 19.01 3.58
CA THR A 454 17.28 19.54 3.12
C THR A 454 16.85 20.71 4.01
N SER A 455 17.01 20.57 5.32
CA SER A 455 16.77 21.67 6.27
C SER A 455 17.66 22.89 6.00
N ARG A 456 18.94 22.67 5.63
CA ARG A 456 19.88 23.73 5.22
C ARG A 456 19.41 24.46 3.97
N ILE A 457 18.98 23.75 2.94
CA ILE A 457 18.46 24.37 1.70
C ILE A 457 17.18 25.19 2.01
N ILE A 458 16.30 24.68 2.87
CA ILE A 458 15.09 25.42 3.28
C ILE A 458 15.46 26.69 4.07
N LEU A 459 16.40 26.60 5.01
CA LEU A 459 16.88 27.76 5.77
C LEU A 459 17.56 28.80 4.89
N ARG A 460 18.38 28.39 3.90
CA ARG A 460 18.94 29.32 2.89
C ARG A 460 17.83 30.01 2.09
N SER A 461 16.79 29.26 1.71
CA SER A 461 15.63 29.82 1.02
C SER A 461 14.87 30.84 1.88
N LEU A 462 14.76 30.59 3.19
CA LEU A 462 14.17 31.51 4.16
C LEU A 462 15.02 32.78 4.35
N CYS A 463 16.35 32.67 4.39
CA CYS A 463 17.26 33.82 4.41
C CYS A 463 17.12 34.72 3.18
N ASP A 464 17.02 34.12 1.99
CA ASP A 464 16.84 34.85 0.73
C ASP A 464 15.46 35.52 0.64
N ALA A 465 14.42 34.87 1.17
CA ALA A 465 13.07 35.42 1.23
C ALA A 465 12.83 36.34 2.45
N ALA A 466 13.84 36.58 3.30
CA ALA A 466 13.71 37.41 4.49
C ALA A 466 13.50 38.87 4.08
N GLY A 467 12.30 39.39 4.37
CA GLY A 467 11.91 40.76 4.03
C GLY A 467 12.50 41.82 4.96
N ASN A 468 13.23 41.43 6.00
CA ASN A 468 13.93 42.32 6.93
C ASN A 468 15.18 41.63 7.52
N ASP A 469 16.06 42.42 8.13
CA ASP A 469 17.34 41.93 8.65
C ASP A 469 17.20 41.07 9.92
N GLU A 470 16.19 41.32 10.75
CA GLU A 470 15.95 40.54 11.97
C GLU A 470 15.60 39.08 11.68
N LEU A 471 14.66 38.85 10.75
CA LEU A 471 14.29 37.49 10.31
C LEU A 471 15.47 36.80 9.63
N ARG A 472 16.23 37.55 8.81
CA ARG A 472 17.43 37.02 8.16
C ARG A 472 18.44 36.55 9.20
N GLU A 473 18.72 37.36 10.21
CA GLU A 473 19.63 37.01 11.30
C GLU A 473 19.14 35.80 12.08
N GLN A 474 17.82 35.70 12.33
CA GLN A 474 17.22 34.54 12.98
C GLN A 474 17.44 33.24 12.18
N TYR A 475 17.21 33.26 10.87
CA TYR A 475 17.41 32.09 10.01
C TYR A 475 18.88 31.74 9.86
N GLN A 476 19.77 32.73 9.76
CA GLN A 476 21.22 32.52 9.75
C GLN A 476 21.72 31.88 11.05
N LYS A 477 21.20 32.30 12.22
CA LYS A 477 21.50 31.66 13.51
C LYS A 477 21.06 30.19 13.51
N GLN A 478 19.91 29.85 12.96
CA GLN A 478 19.46 28.45 12.82
C GLN A 478 20.36 27.67 11.86
N LEU A 479 20.75 28.28 10.74
CA LEU A 479 21.66 27.69 9.75
C LEU A 479 23.03 27.36 10.37
N ALA A 480 23.58 28.28 11.16
CA ALA A 480 24.84 28.08 11.87
C ALA A 480 24.78 26.94 12.90
N ARG A 481 23.62 26.74 13.55
CA ARG A 481 23.39 25.63 14.50
C ARG A 481 23.37 24.27 13.84
N LEU A 482 22.97 24.17 12.57
CA LEU A 482 23.05 22.91 11.81
C LEU A 482 24.50 22.51 11.50
N GLY A 483 25.47 23.39 11.72
CA GLY A 483 26.90 23.13 11.51
C GLY A 483 27.30 22.90 10.05
N ALA A 484 28.60 22.91 9.81
CA ALA A 484 29.23 22.48 8.56
C ALA A 484 29.37 20.94 8.48
N GLN A 485 28.40 20.19 9.01
CA GLN A 485 28.26 18.77 8.69
C GLN A 485 27.83 18.68 7.22
N GLU A 486 28.79 18.92 6.35
CA GLU A 486 28.77 18.63 4.93
C GLU A 486 29.66 17.40 4.75
N GLU A 487 29.26 16.50 3.86
CA GLU A 487 30.05 15.38 3.30
C GLU A 487 30.00 14.00 3.97
N ALA A 488 29.68 13.82 5.25
CA ALA A 488 29.76 12.48 5.86
C ALA A 488 28.54 11.56 5.62
N GLY A 489 27.38 12.12 5.24
CA GLY A 489 26.15 11.35 5.03
C GLY A 489 26.06 10.75 3.63
N ASP A 490 25.73 9.46 3.54
CA ASP A 490 25.52 8.78 2.25
C ASP A 490 24.34 9.37 1.46
N MET A 491 23.37 9.97 2.14
CA MET A 491 22.18 10.56 1.54
C MET A 491 22.37 12.05 1.19
N LYS A 492 22.34 12.38 -0.09
CA LYS A 492 22.44 13.76 -0.58
C LYS A 492 21.06 14.40 -0.73
N PHE A 493 20.12 13.73 -1.42
CA PHE A 493 18.84 14.34 -1.82
C PHE A 493 17.66 13.37 -1.75
N TRP A 494 16.97 13.32 -0.61
CA TRP A 494 15.80 12.45 -0.44
C TRP A 494 14.50 13.01 -1.04
N ILE A 495 14.43 14.34 -1.25
CA ILE A 495 13.31 15.01 -1.93
C ILE A 495 13.73 15.35 -3.36
N GLY A 496 13.01 14.82 -4.34
CA GLY A 496 13.17 15.20 -5.74
C GLY A 496 12.94 16.71 -5.93
N GLY A 497 13.77 17.36 -6.74
CA GLY A 497 13.69 18.83 -6.94
C GLY A 497 14.81 19.61 -6.27
N MET A 498 15.27 19.15 -5.11
CA MET A 498 16.22 19.89 -4.27
C MET A 498 17.59 20.16 -4.92
N PRO A 499 18.22 19.25 -5.68
CA PRO A 499 19.50 19.54 -6.33
C PRO A 499 19.45 20.75 -7.27
N GLY A 500 18.35 20.87 -8.02
CA GLY A 500 18.16 22.00 -8.95
C GLY A 500 17.90 23.31 -8.22
N TRP A 501 17.19 23.25 -7.09
CA TRP A 501 16.93 24.41 -6.26
C TRP A 501 18.17 24.92 -5.51
N GLU A 502 19.01 24.01 -5.01
CA GLU A 502 20.30 24.35 -4.40
C GLU A 502 21.18 25.14 -5.38
N LYS A 503 21.31 24.65 -6.62
CA LYS A 503 22.02 25.36 -7.70
C LYS A 503 21.41 26.74 -8.01
N TYR A 504 20.08 26.86 -7.97
CA TYR A 504 19.40 28.15 -8.16
C TYR A 504 19.79 29.17 -7.08
N LEU A 505 19.84 28.75 -5.81
CA LEU A 505 20.26 29.61 -4.70
C LEU A 505 21.73 30.03 -4.82
N GLU A 506 22.64 29.09 -5.12
CA GLU A 506 24.07 29.35 -5.29
C GLU A 506 24.35 30.37 -6.42
N LEU A 507 23.64 30.25 -7.54
CA LEU A 507 23.73 31.21 -8.64
C LEU A 507 23.21 32.60 -8.25
N LYS A 508 22.17 32.66 -7.41
CA LYS A 508 21.61 33.93 -6.95
C LYS A 508 22.55 34.63 -5.95
N GLU A 509 23.09 33.87 -5.00
CA GLU A 509 24.08 34.35 -4.04
C GLU A 509 25.32 34.90 -4.79
N SER A 510 25.84 34.15 -5.75
CA SER A 510 27.00 34.58 -6.55
C SER A 510 26.79 35.91 -7.30
N ARG A 511 25.55 36.19 -7.75
CA ARG A 511 25.19 37.45 -8.42
C ARG A 511 25.04 38.62 -7.45
N THR A 512 24.64 38.36 -6.20
CA THR A 512 24.57 39.40 -5.16
C THR A 512 25.93 39.81 -4.59
N TRP A 513 26.98 38.99 -4.74
CA TRP A 513 28.36 39.34 -4.36
C TRP A 513 29.18 40.01 -5.48
N ALA A 514 28.67 39.98 -6.72
CA ALA A 514 29.33 40.56 -7.90
C ALA A 514 28.82 41.97 -8.27
N ASN A 515 27.80 42.46 -7.54
CA ASN A 515 27.29 43.84 -7.55
C ASN A 515 27.54 44.46 -6.18
#